data_AF-A0A8H2NMD6-F1
#
_entry.id   AF-A0A8H2NMD6-F1
#
_cell.length_a   1.000
_cell.length_b   1.000
_cell.length_c   1.000
_cell.angle_alpha   90.00
_cell.angle_beta   90.00
_cell.angle_gamma   90.00
#
_symmetry.space_group_name_H-M   'P 1'
#
loop_
_entity.id
_entity.type
_entity.pdbx_description
1 polymer ?
#
loop_
_entity_poly.entity_id
_entity_poly.type
_entity_poly.pdbx_seq_one_letter_code
_entity_poly.pdbx_strand_id
1 'polypeptide(L)'
;MNQIEQLKDTRAKLAIEMEAIKRELPPFETALQSEEVINQGRESDVRHEISSRKIKIDSIDHQIFRLDHQLSRLETLANRDSLMEGYIADMANWMADELELSTKRHSLSTRLEEIRQQTQEEMASARQAEAQAATAYAQAVAWGDVEGEKSASTDAQKAAKNLTTATEQHRRQLLIITALEQELAIVDRHISEAQLEQQKIEDTALRLAHNALEEAWNEAAQALLDVGGKLYAAARLIGRDPVSLMKLDIPEQGENFGSWRWSELADRGRQHRTRDLLAM
;
A
#
# COMPACT_ATOMS: atom_id res chain seq x y z
N MET A 1 -25.64 -16.08 -2.06
CA MET A 1 -26.26 -15.63 -0.78
C MET A 1 -26.33 -16.71 0.28
N ASN A 2 -26.82 -17.92 0.00
CA ASN A 2 -27.03 -18.94 1.05
C ASN A 2 -25.74 -19.43 1.75
N GLN A 3 -24.61 -19.44 1.05
CA GLN A 3 -23.33 -19.94 1.59
C GLN A 3 -22.65 -18.98 2.58
N ILE A 4 -22.69 -17.66 2.34
CA ILE A 4 -22.10 -16.66 3.25
C ILE A 4 -22.82 -16.68 4.59
N GLU A 5 -24.15 -16.69 4.59
CA GLU A 5 -24.95 -16.77 5.82
C GLU A 5 -24.72 -18.07 6.57
N GLN A 6 -24.64 -19.21 5.87
CA GLN A 6 -24.30 -20.50 6.49
C GLN A 6 -22.93 -20.48 7.17
N LEU A 7 -21.91 -19.90 6.53
CA LEU A 7 -20.58 -19.77 7.12
C LEU A 7 -20.58 -18.86 8.35
N LYS A 8 -21.33 -17.74 8.31
CA LYS A 8 -21.52 -16.84 9.46
C LYS A 8 -22.19 -17.55 10.64
N ASP A 9 -23.26 -18.29 10.37
CA ASP A 9 -23.95 -19.08 11.40
C ASP A 9 -23.03 -20.13 12.03
N THR A 10 -22.21 -20.79 11.21
CA THR A 10 -21.26 -21.81 11.68
C THR A 10 -20.17 -21.19 12.55
N ARG A 11 -19.63 -20.04 12.13
CA ARG A 11 -18.65 -19.27 12.90
C ARG A 11 -19.24 -18.81 14.24
N ALA A 12 -20.48 -18.34 14.26
CA ALA A 12 -21.16 -17.92 15.49
C ALA A 12 -21.34 -19.08 16.47
N LYS A 13 -21.72 -20.28 15.99
CA LYS A 13 -21.82 -21.48 16.82
C LYS A 13 -20.48 -21.86 17.45
N LEU A 14 -19.40 -21.84 16.67
CA LEU A 14 -18.05 -22.13 17.16
C LEU A 14 -17.58 -21.13 18.21
N ALA A 15 -17.88 -19.84 18.02
CA ALA A 15 -17.58 -18.81 19.01
C ALA A 15 -18.31 -19.06 20.34
N ILE A 16 -19.59 -19.43 20.29
CA ILE A 16 -20.38 -19.79 21.49
C ILE A 16 -19.79 -21.02 22.18
N GLU A 17 -19.43 -22.06 21.43
CA GLU A 17 -18.81 -23.27 21.98
C GLU A 17 -17.47 -22.97 22.65
N MET A 18 -16.62 -22.15 22.01
CA MET A 18 -15.35 -21.74 22.57
C MET A 18 -15.52 -20.96 23.89
N GLU A 19 -16.45 -20.00 23.92
CA GLU A 19 -16.72 -19.23 25.13
C GLU A 19 -17.30 -20.11 26.25
N ALA A 20 -18.08 -21.14 25.92
CA ALA A 20 -18.53 -22.14 26.89
C ALA A 20 -17.34 -22.90 27.50
N ILE A 21 -16.40 -23.40 26.67
CA ILE A 21 -15.21 -24.12 27.14
C ILE A 21 -14.29 -23.21 27.97
N LYS A 22 -14.12 -21.95 27.58
CA LYS A 22 -13.35 -20.96 28.35
C LYS A 22 -13.95 -20.73 29.74
N ARG A 23 -15.28 -20.74 29.88
CA ARG A 23 -15.95 -20.61 31.19
C ARG A 23 -15.78 -21.84 32.08
N GLU A 24 -15.51 -23.00 31.50
CA GLU A 24 -15.24 -24.23 32.26
C GLU A 24 -13.82 -24.31 32.83
N LEU A 25 -12.86 -23.54 32.30
CA LEU A 25 -11.44 -23.59 32.72
C LEU A 25 -11.17 -23.11 34.17
N PRO A 26 -11.70 -21.95 34.63
CA PRO A 26 -11.35 -21.40 35.94
C PRO A 26 -11.60 -22.35 37.14
N PRO A 27 -12.70 -23.14 37.18
CA PRO A 27 -12.87 -24.16 38.21
C PRO A 27 -11.74 -25.19 38.30
N PHE A 28 -11.22 -25.68 37.16
CA PHE A 28 -10.10 -26.63 37.14
C PHE A 28 -8.78 -25.96 37.53
N GLU A 29 -8.54 -24.72 37.07
CA GLU A 29 -7.35 -23.95 37.45
C GLU A 29 -7.33 -23.65 38.95
N THR A 30 -8.49 -23.37 39.54
CA THR A 30 -8.66 -23.20 41.00
C THR A 30 -8.44 -24.52 41.74
N ALA A 31 -9.01 -25.63 41.23
CA ALA A 31 -8.84 -26.95 41.83
C ALA A 31 -7.38 -27.41 41.87
N LEU A 32 -6.58 -27.05 40.86
CA LEU A 32 -5.15 -27.35 40.80
C LEU A 32 -4.34 -26.69 41.93
N GLN A 33 -4.82 -25.56 42.46
CA GLN A 33 -4.18 -24.83 43.58
C GLN A 33 -4.67 -25.30 44.96
N SER A 34 -5.65 -26.20 45.03
CA SER A 34 -6.24 -26.66 46.29
C SER A 34 -5.38 -27.72 46.99
N GLU A 35 -5.23 -27.59 48.31
CA GLU A 35 -4.52 -28.59 49.14
C GLU A 35 -5.12 -29.99 49.02
N GLU A 36 -6.43 -30.10 48.79
CA GLU A 36 -7.11 -31.39 48.65
C GLU A 36 -6.67 -32.17 47.41
N VAL A 37 -6.52 -31.51 46.25
CA VAL A 37 -6.05 -32.15 45.01
C VAL A 37 -4.58 -32.53 45.10
N ILE A 38 -3.76 -31.69 45.75
CA ILE A 38 -2.34 -31.93 45.99
C ILE A 38 -2.15 -33.14 46.91
N ASN A 39 -2.87 -33.16 48.04
CA ASN A 39 -2.78 -34.23 49.04
C ASN A 39 -3.34 -35.58 48.53
N GLN A 40 -4.29 -35.56 47.58
CA GLN A 40 -4.83 -36.76 46.94
C GLN A 40 -4.04 -37.22 45.71
N GLY A 41 -2.98 -36.51 45.30
CA GLY A 41 -2.17 -36.87 44.12
C GLY A 41 -2.90 -36.76 42.78
N ARG A 42 -4.00 -35.98 42.71
CA ARG A 42 -4.88 -35.85 41.52
C ARG A 42 -4.46 -34.74 40.55
N GLU A 43 -3.32 -34.08 40.81
CA GLU A 43 -2.85 -32.96 39.99
C GLU A 43 -2.68 -33.31 38.51
N SER A 44 -2.20 -34.53 38.22
CA SER A 44 -2.00 -34.99 36.84
C SER A 44 -3.31 -35.01 36.06
N ASP A 45 -4.39 -35.49 36.67
CA ASP A 45 -5.71 -35.58 36.04
C ASP A 45 -6.29 -34.18 35.80
N VAL A 46 -6.18 -33.28 36.78
CA VAL A 46 -6.65 -31.90 36.64
C VAL A 46 -5.86 -31.15 35.55
N ARG A 47 -4.53 -31.34 35.47
CA ARG A 47 -3.72 -30.77 34.37
C ARG A 47 -4.10 -31.35 33.02
N HIS A 48 -4.47 -32.62 32.95
CA HIS A 48 -4.95 -33.24 31.71
C HIS A 48 -6.26 -32.61 31.25
N GLU A 49 -7.22 -32.41 32.15
CA GLU A 49 -8.51 -31.74 31.85
C GLU A 49 -8.34 -30.29 31.38
N ILE A 50 -7.41 -29.53 31.98
CA ILE A 50 -7.04 -28.18 31.54
C ILE A 50 -6.42 -28.23 30.14
N SER A 51 -5.46 -29.13 29.92
CA SER A 51 -4.74 -29.24 28.65
C SER A 51 -5.67 -29.66 27.52
N SER A 52 -6.57 -30.62 27.75
CA SER A 52 -7.58 -31.07 26.80
C SER A 52 -8.50 -29.92 26.35
N ARG A 53 -8.98 -29.11 27.30
CA ARG A 53 -9.81 -27.93 27.00
C ARG A 53 -9.04 -26.85 26.25
N LYS A 54 -7.77 -26.59 26.60
CA LYS A 54 -6.91 -25.64 25.88
C LYS A 54 -6.68 -26.08 24.42
N ILE A 55 -6.36 -27.36 24.20
CA ILE A 55 -6.24 -27.93 22.85
C ILE A 55 -7.54 -27.77 22.06
N LYS A 56 -8.70 -27.98 22.71
CA LYS A 56 -10.00 -27.80 22.05
C LYS A 56 -10.26 -26.32 21.70
N ILE A 57 -9.90 -25.39 22.58
CA ILE A 57 -9.97 -23.94 22.29
C ILE A 57 -9.08 -23.61 21.09
N ASP A 58 -7.81 -24.02 21.10
CA ASP A 58 -6.86 -23.76 20.01
C ASP A 58 -7.38 -24.33 18.67
N SER A 59 -7.99 -25.52 18.70
CA SER A 59 -8.63 -26.13 17.54
C SER A 59 -9.83 -25.31 17.03
N ILE A 60 -10.68 -24.81 17.93
CA ILE A 60 -11.84 -23.98 17.54
C ILE A 60 -11.37 -22.63 17.01
N ASP A 61 -10.38 -22.00 17.65
CA ASP A 61 -9.77 -20.74 17.18
C ASP A 61 -9.22 -20.90 15.76
N HIS A 62 -8.51 -22.00 15.47
CA HIS A 62 -8.03 -22.26 14.12
C HIS A 62 -9.17 -22.46 13.11
N GLN A 63 -10.28 -23.12 13.51
CA GLN A 63 -11.45 -23.26 12.64
C GLN A 63 -12.13 -21.92 12.35
N ILE A 64 -12.31 -21.07 13.38
CA ILE A 64 -12.85 -19.72 13.23
C ILE A 64 -11.95 -18.90 12.30
N PHE A 65 -10.63 -18.95 12.49
CA PHE A 65 -9.68 -18.25 11.62
C PHE A 65 -9.84 -18.62 10.14
N ARG A 66 -9.99 -19.92 9.82
CA ARG A 66 -10.22 -20.37 8.44
C ARG A 66 -11.56 -19.89 7.89
N LEU A 67 -12.61 -19.93 8.69
CA LEU A 67 -13.93 -19.42 8.29
C LEU A 67 -13.91 -17.91 8.06
N ASP A 68 -13.18 -17.15 8.88
CA ASP A 68 -13.02 -15.71 8.73
C ASP A 68 -12.28 -15.35 7.44
N HIS A 69 -11.23 -16.11 7.10
CA HIS A 69 -10.53 -15.96 5.83
C HIS A 69 -11.47 -16.21 4.63
N GLN A 70 -12.23 -17.30 4.69
CA GLN A 70 -13.22 -17.66 3.66
C GLN A 70 -14.31 -16.61 3.48
N LEU A 71 -14.88 -16.14 4.60
CA LEU A 71 -15.90 -15.11 4.59
C LEU A 71 -15.37 -13.81 4.00
N SER A 72 -14.18 -13.38 4.42
CA SER A 72 -13.52 -12.19 3.89
C SER A 72 -13.30 -12.27 2.37
N ARG A 73 -12.82 -13.43 1.87
CA ARG A 73 -12.67 -13.66 0.42
C ARG A 73 -14.01 -13.58 -0.32
N LEU A 74 -15.05 -14.23 0.19
CA LEU A 74 -16.37 -14.23 -0.46
C LEU A 74 -17.03 -12.84 -0.46
N GLU A 75 -16.90 -12.10 0.65
CA GLU A 75 -17.46 -10.75 0.77
C GLU A 75 -16.70 -9.75 -0.10
N THR A 76 -15.37 -9.86 -0.19
CA THR A 76 -14.56 -9.03 -1.09
C THR A 76 -14.86 -9.32 -2.56
N LEU A 77 -15.02 -10.59 -2.93
CA LEU A 77 -15.43 -10.96 -4.30
C LEU A 77 -16.85 -10.48 -4.64
N ALA A 78 -17.79 -10.55 -3.69
CA ALA A 78 -19.15 -10.07 -3.88
C ALA A 78 -19.22 -8.55 -4.10
N ASN A 79 -18.33 -7.80 -3.46
CA ASN A 79 -18.26 -6.34 -3.56
C ASN A 79 -17.13 -5.85 -4.48
N ARG A 80 -16.52 -6.73 -5.29
CA ARG A 80 -15.28 -6.46 -6.01
C ARG A 80 -15.37 -5.23 -6.91
N ASP A 81 -16.49 -5.05 -7.62
CA ASP A 81 -16.65 -3.97 -8.60
C ASP A 81 -16.65 -2.61 -7.88
N SER A 82 -17.42 -2.49 -6.80
CA SER A 82 -17.46 -1.28 -5.97
C SER A 82 -16.11 -1.00 -5.28
N LEU A 83 -15.42 -2.04 -4.81
CA LEU A 83 -14.09 -1.89 -4.19
C LEU A 83 -13.03 -1.46 -5.22
N MET A 84 -13.04 -2.05 -6.41
CA MET A 84 -12.15 -1.65 -7.51
C MET A 84 -12.38 -0.20 -7.92
N GLU A 85 -13.64 0.22 -8.08
CA GLU A 85 -13.99 1.61 -8.36
C GLU A 85 -13.48 2.56 -7.27
N GLY A 86 -13.65 2.18 -6.00
CA GLY A 86 -13.13 2.93 -4.85
C GLY A 86 -11.61 3.08 -4.91
N TYR A 87 -10.87 1.99 -5.13
CA TYR A 87 -9.41 2.06 -5.24
C TYR A 87 -8.94 2.89 -6.43
N ILE A 88 -9.62 2.80 -7.58
CA ILE A 88 -9.28 3.64 -8.75
C ILE A 88 -9.47 5.13 -8.41
N ALA A 89 -10.57 5.48 -7.74
CA ALA A 89 -10.82 6.85 -7.31
C ALA A 89 -9.79 7.32 -6.29
N ASP A 90 -9.47 6.50 -5.29
CA ASP A 90 -8.47 6.83 -4.26
C ASP A 90 -7.08 7.02 -4.88
N MET A 91 -6.64 6.11 -5.76
CA MET A 91 -5.38 6.26 -6.49
C MET A 91 -5.35 7.54 -7.34
N ALA A 92 -6.47 7.89 -7.98
CA ALA A 92 -6.56 9.13 -8.76
C ALA A 92 -6.46 10.38 -7.87
N ASN A 93 -7.07 10.37 -6.69
CA ASN A 93 -6.96 11.47 -5.73
C ASN A 93 -5.53 11.65 -5.23
N TRP A 94 -4.86 10.56 -4.80
CA TRP A 94 -3.47 10.63 -4.35
C TRP A 94 -2.51 11.07 -5.45
N MET A 95 -2.72 10.62 -6.69
CA MET A 95 -1.94 11.07 -7.85
C MET A 95 -2.15 12.57 -8.13
N ALA A 96 -3.37 13.08 -7.94
CA ALA A 96 -3.65 14.51 -8.07
C ALA A 96 -2.97 15.33 -6.96
N ASP A 97 -3.02 14.86 -5.72
CA ASP A 97 -2.35 15.49 -4.59
C ASP A 97 -0.82 15.52 -4.76
N GLU A 98 -0.23 14.40 -5.21
CA GLU A 98 1.20 14.33 -5.54
C GLU A 98 1.56 15.34 -6.66
N LEU A 99 0.73 15.43 -7.71
CA LEU A 99 0.94 16.38 -8.79
C LEU A 99 0.89 17.84 -8.28
N GLU A 100 -0.05 18.17 -7.40
CA GLU A 100 -0.15 19.50 -6.81
C GLU A 100 1.08 19.83 -5.95
N LEU A 101 1.52 18.88 -5.10
CA LEU A 101 2.71 19.03 -4.28
C LEU A 101 3.99 19.15 -5.12
N SER A 102 4.12 18.37 -6.18
CA SER A 102 5.27 18.44 -7.09
C SER A 102 5.34 19.78 -7.82
N THR A 103 4.17 20.34 -8.19
CA THR A 103 4.05 21.68 -8.78
C THR A 103 4.46 22.76 -7.77
N LYS A 104 3.97 22.68 -6.53
CA LYS A 104 4.36 23.58 -5.43
C LYS A 104 5.86 23.53 -5.20
N ARG A 105 6.44 22.33 -5.09
CA ARG A 105 7.89 22.10 -4.95
C ARG A 105 8.67 22.79 -6.07
N HIS A 106 8.26 22.59 -7.32
CA HIS A 106 8.91 23.21 -8.47
C HIS A 106 8.88 24.74 -8.37
N SER A 107 7.72 25.33 -8.10
CA SER A 107 7.58 26.79 -7.94
C SER A 107 8.45 27.36 -6.82
N LEU A 108 8.51 26.67 -5.67
CA LEU A 108 9.35 27.05 -4.53
C LEU A 108 10.83 26.96 -4.87
N SER A 109 11.24 25.89 -5.55
CA SER A 109 12.62 25.68 -5.99
C SER A 109 13.07 26.76 -6.98
N THR A 110 12.24 27.10 -7.97
CA THR A 110 12.54 28.17 -8.91
C THR A 110 12.68 29.50 -8.19
N ARG A 111 11.75 29.82 -7.29
CA ARG A 111 11.78 31.07 -6.54
C ARG A 111 12.99 31.17 -5.61
N LEU A 112 13.37 30.05 -4.98
CA LEU A 112 14.55 29.98 -4.13
C LEU A 112 15.82 30.28 -4.92
N GLU A 113 15.95 29.71 -6.12
CA GLU A 113 17.12 29.93 -6.97
C GLU A 113 17.19 31.38 -7.49
N GLU A 114 16.07 31.96 -7.90
CA GLU A 114 15.97 33.38 -8.26
C GLU A 114 16.45 34.29 -7.11
N ILE A 115 15.98 34.03 -5.88
CA ILE A 115 16.36 34.82 -4.71
C ILE A 115 17.85 34.66 -4.44
N ARG A 116 18.39 33.45 -4.48
CA ARG A 116 19.84 33.21 -4.28
C ARG A 116 20.68 33.96 -5.29
N GLN A 117 20.32 33.89 -6.57
CA GLN A 117 21.03 34.58 -7.64
C GLN A 117 20.97 36.10 -7.44
N GLN A 118 19.77 36.66 -7.23
CA GLN A 118 19.59 38.10 -6.99
C GLN A 118 20.40 38.58 -5.78
N THR A 119 20.35 37.83 -4.68
CA THR A 119 21.06 38.12 -3.42
C THR A 119 22.58 38.15 -3.61
N GLN A 120 23.12 37.26 -4.46
CA GLN A 120 24.55 37.18 -4.76
C GLN A 120 24.99 38.32 -5.70
N GLU A 121 24.19 38.61 -6.74
CA GLU A 121 24.46 39.69 -7.70
C GLU A 121 24.41 41.08 -7.04
N GLU A 122 23.39 41.36 -6.22
CA GLU A 122 23.25 42.63 -5.50
C GLU A 122 24.44 42.88 -4.57
N MET A 123 24.88 41.87 -3.82
CA MET A 123 26.05 41.98 -2.94
C MET A 123 27.37 42.14 -3.70
N ALA A 124 27.56 41.41 -4.80
CA ALA A 124 28.75 41.51 -5.64
C ALA A 124 28.86 42.91 -6.26
N SER A 125 27.75 43.42 -6.80
CA SER A 125 27.66 44.75 -7.40
C SER A 125 27.96 45.85 -6.37
N ALA A 126 27.39 45.77 -5.16
CA ALA A 126 27.65 46.74 -4.10
C ALA A 126 29.12 46.77 -3.67
N ARG A 127 29.76 45.60 -3.52
CA ARG A 127 31.20 45.49 -3.20
C ARG A 127 32.07 46.03 -4.33
N GLN A 128 31.70 45.73 -5.57
CA GLN A 128 32.43 46.23 -6.73
C GLN A 128 32.36 47.77 -6.83
N ALA A 129 31.19 48.36 -6.58
CA ALA A 129 31.03 49.81 -6.56
C ALA A 129 31.89 50.48 -5.48
N GLU A 130 31.98 49.89 -4.28
CA GLU A 130 32.85 50.38 -3.22
C GLU A 130 34.34 50.29 -3.60
N ALA A 131 34.78 49.14 -4.15
CA ALA A 131 36.15 48.96 -4.60
C ALA A 131 36.54 49.93 -5.75
N GLN A 132 35.62 50.16 -6.69
CA GLN A 132 35.82 51.13 -7.78
C GLN A 132 35.93 52.56 -7.25
N ALA A 133 35.11 52.96 -6.28
CA ALA A 133 35.21 54.28 -5.68
C ALA A 133 36.51 54.46 -4.87
N ALA A 134 36.93 53.44 -4.11
CA ALA A 134 38.19 53.47 -3.37
C ALA A 134 39.42 53.53 -4.29
N THR A 135 39.41 52.82 -5.41
CA THR A 135 40.48 52.87 -6.41
C THR A 135 40.53 54.21 -7.13
N ALA A 136 39.38 54.79 -7.50
CA ALA A 136 39.32 56.14 -8.07
C ALA A 136 39.88 57.20 -7.12
N TYR A 137 39.56 57.09 -5.82
CA TYR A 137 40.13 57.96 -4.79
C TYR A 137 41.67 57.83 -4.71
N ALA A 138 42.17 56.59 -4.63
CA ALA A 138 43.62 56.35 -4.60
C ALA A 138 44.35 56.89 -5.84
N GLN A 139 43.72 56.78 -7.02
CA GLN A 139 44.24 57.35 -8.25
C GLN A 139 44.26 58.88 -8.21
N ALA A 140 43.17 59.55 -7.83
CA ALA A 140 43.12 61.00 -7.74
C ALA A 140 44.19 61.56 -6.79
N VAL A 141 44.39 60.90 -5.64
CA VAL A 141 45.46 61.22 -4.68
C VAL A 141 46.85 61.05 -5.30
N ALA A 142 47.09 59.97 -6.06
CA ALA A 142 48.39 59.71 -6.69
C ALA A 142 48.76 60.74 -7.78
N TRP A 143 47.77 61.31 -8.46
CA TRP A 143 47.96 62.30 -9.52
C TRP A 143 47.85 63.76 -9.04
N GLY A 144 47.54 63.99 -7.76
CA GLY A 144 47.41 65.34 -7.18
C GLY A 144 46.17 66.11 -7.66
N ASP A 145 45.13 65.41 -8.12
CA ASP A 145 43.87 66.00 -8.57
C ASP A 145 42.93 66.24 -7.38
N VAL A 146 42.96 67.47 -6.85
CA VAL A 146 42.19 67.87 -5.66
C VAL A 146 40.67 67.90 -5.90
N GLU A 147 40.23 68.14 -7.14
CA GLU A 147 38.79 68.07 -7.47
C GLU A 147 38.33 66.63 -7.63
N GLY A 148 39.13 65.80 -8.32
CA GLY A 148 38.91 64.36 -8.42
C GLY A 148 38.89 63.66 -7.05
N GLU A 149 39.76 64.07 -6.12
CA GLU A 149 39.80 63.54 -4.76
C GLU A 149 38.49 63.81 -4.00
N LYS A 150 37.96 65.04 -4.08
CA LYS A 150 36.67 65.38 -3.46
C LYS A 150 35.52 64.60 -4.08
N SER A 151 35.46 64.50 -5.41
CA SER A 151 34.42 63.74 -6.10
C SER A 151 34.47 62.26 -5.71
N ALA A 152 35.64 61.63 -5.80
CA ALA A 152 35.84 60.23 -5.46
C ALA A 152 35.57 59.93 -3.98
N SER A 153 35.88 60.88 -3.08
CA SER A 153 35.53 60.77 -1.65
C SER A 153 34.01 60.74 -1.44
N THR A 154 33.27 61.62 -2.11
CA THR A 154 31.80 61.62 -2.01
C THR A 154 31.18 60.35 -2.60
N ASP A 155 31.73 59.83 -3.69
CA ASP A 155 31.23 58.60 -4.31
C ASP A 155 31.60 57.35 -3.49
N ALA A 156 32.77 57.33 -2.84
CA ALA A 156 33.14 56.30 -1.88
C ALA A 156 32.18 56.29 -0.67
N GLN A 157 31.80 57.46 -0.17
CA GLN A 157 30.82 57.56 0.92
C GLN A 157 29.43 57.07 0.51
N LYS A 158 28.98 57.38 -0.72
CA LYS A 158 27.73 56.84 -1.28
C LYS A 158 27.80 55.32 -1.46
N ALA A 159 28.90 54.80 -2.01
CA ALA A 159 29.10 53.37 -2.22
C ALA A 159 29.11 52.60 -0.89
N ALA A 160 29.77 53.12 0.15
CA ALA A 160 29.75 52.54 1.50
C ALA A 160 28.33 52.52 2.11
N LYS A 161 27.53 53.58 1.91
CA LYS A 161 26.12 53.62 2.35
C LYS A 161 25.26 52.61 1.58
N ASN A 162 25.48 52.47 0.28
CA ASN A 162 24.80 51.46 -0.52
C ASN A 162 25.20 50.04 -0.10
N LEU A 163 26.47 49.81 0.22
CA LEU A 163 26.94 48.52 0.72
C LEU A 163 26.30 48.16 2.07
N THR A 164 26.21 49.09 3.02
CA THR A 164 25.53 48.80 4.31
C THR A 164 24.05 48.47 4.11
N THR A 165 23.39 49.14 3.17
CA THR A 165 21.99 48.83 2.79
C THR A 165 21.89 47.43 2.15
N ALA A 166 22.78 47.12 1.21
CA ALA A 166 22.85 45.81 0.56
C ALA A 166 23.16 44.68 1.55
N THR A 167 24.03 44.90 2.53
CA THR A 167 24.35 43.90 3.57
C THR A 167 23.14 43.57 4.46
N GLU A 168 22.32 44.57 4.78
CA GLU A 168 21.12 44.37 5.58
C GLU A 168 20.03 43.66 4.76
N GLN A 169 19.88 44.02 3.48
CA GLN A 169 19.01 43.30 2.54
C GLN A 169 19.43 41.85 2.37
N HIS A 170 20.73 41.59 2.18
CA HIS A 170 21.31 40.26 2.09
C HIS A 170 21.00 39.43 3.33
N ARG A 171 21.18 40.00 4.54
CA ARG A 171 20.82 39.32 5.80
C ARG A 171 19.34 38.93 5.83
N ARG A 172 18.43 39.78 5.34
CA ARG A 172 16.99 39.48 5.28
C ARG A 172 16.68 38.41 4.24
N GLN A 173 17.29 38.49 3.06
CA GLN A 173 17.16 37.48 2.01
C GLN A 173 17.65 36.11 2.48
N LEU A 174 18.74 36.04 3.26
CA LEU A 174 19.20 34.78 3.87
C LEU A 174 18.15 34.14 4.79
N LEU A 175 17.42 34.94 5.59
CA LEU A 175 16.33 34.41 6.41
C LEU A 175 15.19 33.84 5.55
N ILE A 176 14.86 34.52 4.44
CA ILE A 176 13.85 34.05 3.48
C ILE A 176 14.31 32.76 2.81
N ILE A 177 15.57 32.67 2.39
CA ILE A 177 16.18 31.45 1.81
C ILE A 177 16.03 30.29 2.80
N THR A 178 16.40 30.49 4.07
CA THR A 178 16.27 29.42 5.08
C THR A 178 14.82 29.00 5.33
N ALA A 179 13.87 29.94 5.29
CA ALA A 179 12.45 29.61 5.42
C ALA A 179 11.93 28.82 4.22
N LEU A 180 12.31 29.22 3.00
CA LEU A 180 11.94 28.50 1.77
C LEU A 180 12.56 27.10 1.70
N GLU A 181 13.78 26.92 2.18
CA GLU A 181 14.42 25.60 2.30
C GLU A 181 13.67 24.69 3.28
N GLN A 182 13.17 25.25 4.39
CA GLN A 182 12.33 24.51 5.34
C GLN A 182 10.99 24.12 4.72
N GLU A 183 10.32 25.05 4.03
CA GLU A 183 9.06 24.75 3.32
C GLU A 183 9.27 23.68 2.23
N LEU A 184 10.38 23.73 1.49
CA LEU A 184 10.73 22.67 0.54
C LEU A 184 10.90 21.31 1.22
N ALA A 185 11.56 21.26 2.38
CA ALA A 185 11.72 20.02 3.13
C ALA A 185 10.36 19.47 3.63
N ILE A 186 9.43 20.34 4.00
CA ILE A 186 8.06 19.96 4.39
C ILE A 186 7.30 19.40 3.18
N VAL A 187 7.36 20.07 2.03
CA VAL A 187 6.72 19.59 0.80
C VAL A 187 7.30 18.25 0.36
N ASP A 188 8.62 18.08 0.39
CA ASP A 188 9.29 16.82 0.04
C ASP A 188 8.86 15.66 0.94
N ARG A 189 8.64 15.95 2.23
CA ARG A 189 8.07 14.98 3.18
C ARG A 189 6.65 14.59 2.79
N HIS A 190 5.78 15.56 2.49
CA HIS A 190 4.40 15.28 2.09
C HIS A 190 4.30 14.52 0.75
N ILE A 191 5.20 14.80 -0.20
CA ILE A 191 5.30 14.00 -1.43
C ILE A 191 5.63 12.54 -1.09
N SER A 192 6.60 12.32 -0.21
CA SER A 192 7.00 10.97 0.21
C SER A 192 5.86 10.24 0.94
N GLU A 193 5.11 10.95 1.79
CA GLU A 193 3.92 10.41 2.48
C GLU A 193 2.82 10.04 1.49
N ALA A 194 2.52 10.90 0.50
CA ALA A 194 1.52 10.63 -0.54
C ALA A 194 1.90 9.41 -1.39
N GLN A 195 3.17 9.29 -1.82
CA GLN A 195 3.67 8.14 -2.57
C GLN A 195 3.55 6.83 -1.79
N LEU A 196 3.82 6.88 -0.48
CA LEU A 196 3.69 5.70 0.38
C LEU A 196 2.23 5.25 0.52
N GLU A 197 1.30 6.18 0.71
CA GLU A 197 -0.13 5.85 0.79
C GLU A 197 -0.67 5.33 -0.55
N GLN A 198 -0.23 5.92 -1.67
CA GLN A 198 -0.56 5.41 -3.00
C GLN A 198 -0.09 3.97 -3.19
N GLN A 199 1.15 3.64 -2.82
CA GLN A 199 1.67 2.26 -2.91
C GLN A 199 0.87 1.28 -2.06
N LYS A 200 0.45 1.65 -0.85
CA LYS A 200 -0.39 0.79 0.01
C LYS A 200 -1.75 0.50 -0.63
N ILE A 201 -2.35 1.52 -1.25
CA ILE A 201 -3.63 1.38 -1.94
C ILE A 201 -3.46 0.50 -3.17
N GLU A 202 -2.42 0.75 -3.97
CA GLU A 202 -2.09 -0.05 -5.15
C GLU A 202 -1.86 -1.52 -4.79
N ASP A 203 -1.05 -1.81 -3.77
CA ASP A 203 -0.83 -3.17 -3.27
C ASP A 203 -2.13 -3.87 -2.87
N THR A 204 -3.04 -3.14 -2.26
CA THR A 204 -4.33 -3.68 -1.81
C THR A 204 -5.28 -3.89 -3.01
N ALA A 205 -5.29 -2.97 -3.96
CA ALA A 205 -6.01 -3.10 -5.21
C ALA A 205 -5.50 -4.27 -6.05
N LEU A 206 -4.18 -4.47 -6.11
CA LEU A 206 -3.55 -5.60 -6.80
C LEU A 206 -3.90 -6.93 -6.15
N ARG A 207 -3.95 -7.00 -4.81
CA ARG A 207 -4.44 -8.19 -4.10
C ARG A 207 -5.90 -8.49 -4.44
N LEU A 208 -6.76 -7.47 -4.46
CA LEU A 208 -8.15 -7.64 -4.87
C LEU A 208 -8.27 -8.13 -6.32
N ALA A 209 -7.51 -7.51 -7.24
CA ALA A 209 -7.47 -7.89 -8.64
C ALA A 209 -6.97 -9.33 -8.82
N HIS A 210 -5.94 -9.73 -8.08
CA HIS A 210 -5.42 -11.09 -8.07
C HIS A 210 -6.50 -12.09 -7.66
N ASN A 211 -7.16 -11.88 -6.52
CA ASN A 211 -8.24 -12.76 -6.04
C ASN A 211 -9.40 -12.86 -7.04
N ALA A 212 -9.77 -11.72 -7.67
CA ALA A 212 -10.81 -11.70 -8.69
C ALA A 212 -10.41 -12.50 -9.94
N LEU A 213 -9.14 -12.44 -10.35
CA LEU A 213 -8.61 -13.22 -11.46
C LEU A 213 -8.50 -14.70 -11.15
N GLU A 214 -8.17 -15.09 -9.92
CA GLU A 214 -8.24 -16.50 -9.49
C GLU A 214 -9.65 -17.06 -9.66
N GLU A 215 -10.68 -16.30 -9.24
CA GLU A 215 -12.07 -16.74 -9.39
C GLU A 215 -12.48 -16.81 -10.87
N ALA A 216 -12.15 -15.79 -11.66
CA ALA A 216 -12.42 -15.78 -13.10
C ALA A 216 -11.70 -16.94 -13.83
N TRP A 217 -10.49 -17.29 -13.40
CA TRP A 217 -9.77 -18.45 -13.90
C TRP A 217 -10.51 -19.74 -13.59
N ASN A 218 -10.97 -19.90 -12.35
CA ASN A 218 -11.72 -21.07 -11.91
C ASN A 218 -13.05 -21.21 -12.67
N GLU A 219 -13.80 -20.12 -12.85
CA GLU A 219 -15.03 -20.08 -13.64
C GLU A 219 -14.78 -20.45 -15.11
N ALA A 220 -13.71 -19.92 -15.71
CA ALA A 220 -13.33 -20.25 -17.08
C ALA A 220 -12.93 -21.73 -17.23
N ALA A 221 -12.20 -22.29 -16.26
CA ALA A 221 -11.87 -23.70 -16.22
C ALA A 221 -13.12 -24.58 -16.12
N GLN A 222 -14.10 -24.20 -15.29
CA GLN A 222 -15.38 -24.91 -15.19
C GLN A 222 -16.14 -24.90 -16.52
N ALA A 223 -16.24 -23.74 -17.18
CA ALA A 223 -16.86 -23.64 -18.50
C ALA A 223 -16.15 -24.50 -19.55
N LEU A 224 -14.80 -24.54 -19.51
CA LEU A 224 -14.00 -25.41 -20.37
C LEU A 224 -14.29 -26.90 -20.09
N LEU A 225 -14.43 -27.30 -18.83
CA LEU A 225 -14.76 -28.67 -18.45
C LEU A 225 -16.17 -29.07 -18.90
N ASP A 226 -17.13 -28.14 -18.87
CA ASP A 226 -18.50 -28.40 -19.35
C ASP A 226 -18.54 -28.65 -20.85
N VAL A 227 -17.86 -27.80 -21.62
CA VAL A 227 -17.73 -28.00 -23.08
C VAL A 227 -16.91 -29.25 -23.38
N GLY A 228 -15.80 -29.45 -22.66
CA GLY A 228 -14.93 -30.60 -22.80
C GLY A 228 -15.64 -31.91 -22.48
N GLY A 229 -16.53 -31.95 -21.48
CA GLY A 229 -17.33 -33.11 -21.12
C GLY A 229 -18.32 -33.49 -22.23
N LYS A 230 -18.97 -32.49 -22.85
CA LYS A 230 -19.84 -32.71 -24.02
C LYS A 230 -19.05 -33.22 -25.22
N LEU A 231 -17.86 -32.66 -25.47
CA LEU A 231 -16.96 -33.13 -26.53
C LEU A 231 -16.49 -34.57 -26.29
N TYR A 232 -16.12 -34.90 -25.05
CA TYR A 232 -15.75 -36.25 -24.62
C TYR A 232 -16.89 -37.24 -24.88
N ALA A 233 -18.13 -36.86 -24.51
CA ALA A 233 -19.32 -37.67 -24.73
C ALA A 233 -19.59 -37.89 -26.23
N ALA A 234 -19.51 -36.83 -27.04
CA ALA A 234 -19.70 -36.90 -28.48
C ALA A 234 -18.67 -37.82 -29.15
N ALA A 235 -17.38 -37.66 -28.82
CA ALA A 235 -16.30 -38.52 -29.31
C ALA A 235 -16.57 -40.00 -29.01
N ARG A 236 -16.93 -40.32 -27.76
CA ARG A 236 -17.29 -41.67 -27.33
C ARG A 236 -18.47 -42.23 -28.13
N LEU A 237 -19.53 -41.45 -28.32
CA LEU A 237 -20.75 -41.88 -29.02
C LEU A 237 -20.53 -42.15 -30.51
N ILE A 238 -19.56 -41.49 -31.14
CA ILE A 238 -19.17 -41.76 -32.54
C ILE A 238 -18.02 -42.78 -32.65
N GLY A 239 -17.66 -43.47 -31.56
CA GLY A 239 -16.62 -44.49 -31.54
C GLY A 239 -15.19 -43.95 -31.67
N ARG A 240 -14.96 -42.66 -31.37
CA ARG A 240 -13.62 -42.05 -31.29
C ARG A 240 -13.10 -42.06 -29.86
N ASP A 241 -11.80 -42.30 -29.71
CA ASP A 241 -11.12 -42.21 -28.42
C ASP A 241 -10.71 -40.75 -28.13
N PRO A 242 -11.16 -40.15 -27.02
CA PRO A 242 -10.83 -38.77 -26.63
C PRO A 242 -9.41 -38.63 -26.05
N VAL A 243 -8.40 -39.29 -26.63
CA VAL A 243 -7.00 -39.28 -26.16
C VAL A 243 -6.42 -37.87 -26.05
N SER A 244 -6.84 -36.96 -26.93
CA SER A 244 -6.40 -35.55 -26.92
C SER A 244 -6.77 -34.81 -25.63
N LEU A 245 -7.79 -35.28 -24.90
CA LEU A 245 -8.26 -34.69 -23.65
C LEU A 245 -7.61 -35.31 -22.40
N MET A 246 -6.88 -36.42 -22.54
CA MET A 246 -6.26 -37.12 -21.40
C MET A 246 -5.09 -36.37 -20.76
N LYS A 247 -4.53 -35.37 -21.45
CA LYS A 247 -3.46 -34.50 -20.92
C LYS A 247 -3.99 -33.27 -20.19
N LEU A 248 -5.31 -33.14 -20.01
CA LEU A 248 -5.88 -31.99 -19.31
C LEU A 248 -5.48 -32.04 -17.83
N ASP A 249 -4.82 -30.98 -17.41
CA ASP A 249 -4.48 -30.69 -16.02
C ASP A 249 -4.52 -29.17 -15.83
N ILE A 250 -5.59 -28.68 -15.19
CA ILE A 250 -5.80 -27.26 -14.94
C ILE A 250 -5.72 -27.03 -13.44
N PRO A 251 -4.75 -26.25 -12.93
CA PRO A 251 -4.66 -25.98 -11.51
C PRO A 251 -5.85 -25.12 -11.06
N GLU A 252 -6.49 -25.52 -9.98
CA GLU A 252 -7.45 -24.68 -9.28
C GLU A 252 -6.67 -23.57 -8.56
N GLN A 253 -7.16 -22.34 -8.62
CA GLN A 253 -6.53 -21.17 -7.98
C GLN A 253 -7.28 -20.78 -6.71
N GLY A 254 -6.61 -20.09 -5.79
CA GLY A 254 -7.17 -19.66 -4.52
C GLY A 254 -6.99 -20.65 -3.38
N GLU A 255 -8.04 -20.88 -2.59
CA GLU A 255 -7.94 -21.66 -1.35
C GLU A 255 -7.90 -23.19 -1.56
N ASN A 256 -8.24 -23.64 -2.76
CA ASN A 256 -8.27 -25.05 -3.10
C ASN A 256 -6.97 -25.43 -3.81
N PHE A 257 -6.25 -26.41 -3.25
CA PHE A 257 -4.98 -26.92 -3.82
C PHE A 257 -5.21 -28.04 -4.84
N GLY A 258 -6.34 -27.97 -5.55
CA GLY A 258 -6.81 -28.97 -6.49
C GLY A 258 -6.25 -28.79 -7.90
N SER A 259 -6.56 -29.77 -8.75
CA SER A 259 -6.37 -29.64 -10.19
C SER A 259 -7.52 -30.34 -10.87
N TRP A 260 -8.10 -29.69 -11.88
CA TRP A 260 -9.10 -30.30 -12.71
C TRP A 260 -8.45 -31.13 -13.81
N ARG A 261 -8.82 -32.41 -13.87
CA ARG A 261 -8.13 -33.41 -14.69
C ARG A 261 -9.08 -34.04 -15.69
N TRP A 262 -8.49 -34.78 -16.64
CA TRP A 262 -9.24 -35.55 -17.62
C TRP A 262 -10.32 -36.47 -17.01
N SER A 263 -10.13 -36.95 -15.77
CA SER A 263 -11.11 -37.78 -15.06
C SER A 263 -12.45 -37.06 -14.89
N GLU A 264 -12.46 -35.76 -14.61
CA GLU A 264 -13.70 -34.99 -14.47
C GLU A 264 -14.38 -34.77 -15.81
N LEU A 265 -13.63 -34.62 -16.91
CA LEU A 265 -14.22 -34.62 -18.25
C LEU A 265 -14.91 -35.95 -18.54
N ALA A 266 -14.29 -37.06 -18.18
CA ALA A 266 -14.88 -38.38 -18.35
C ALA A 266 -16.14 -38.54 -17.50
N ASP A 267 -16.13 -38.07 -16.26
CA ASP A 267 -17.28 -38.13 -15.35
C ASP A 267 -18.44 -37.26 -15.84
N ARG A 268 -18.18 -36.01 -16.27
CA ARG A 268 -19.19 -35.14 -16.91
C ARG A 268 -19.70 -35.75 -18.22
N GLY A 269 -18.79 -36.24 -19.06
CA GLY A 269 -19.13 -36.85 -20.34
C GLY A 269 -19.99 -38.11 -20.22
N ARG A 270 -19.92 -38.85 -19.12
CA ARG A 270 -20.80 -39.99 -18.85
C ARG A 270 -22.27 -39.57 -18.64
N GLN A 271 -22.51 -38.34 -18.22
CA GLN A 271 -23.84 -37.82 -17.91
C GLN A 271 -24.61 -37.38 -19.17
N HIS A 272 -23.91 -37.07 -20.25
CA HIS A 272 -24.53 -36.61 -21.50
C HIS A 272 -24.94 -37.76 -22.42
N ARG A 273 -26.18 -37.71 -22.91
CA ARG A 273 -26.72 -38.58 -23.96
C ARG A 273 -26.83 -37.83 -25.28
N THR A 274 -27.08 -38.56 -26.37
CA THR A 274 -27.24 -37.98 -27.72
C THR A 274 -28.25 -36.83 -27.75
N ARG A 275 -29.38 -36.94 -27.03
CA ARG A 275 -30.40 -35.88 -26.97
C ARG A 275 -29.88 -34.60 -26.31
N ASP A 276 -29.06 -34.73 -25.27
CA ASP A 276 -28.50 -33.58 -24.54
C ASP A 276 -27.45 -32.85 -25.38
N LEU A 277 -26.71 -33.58 -26.22
CA LEU A 277 -25.70 -33.02 -27.13
C LEU A 277 -26.31 -32.33 -28.36
N LEU A 278 -27.51 -32.74 -28.78
CA LEU A 278 -28.22 -32.12 -29.91
C LEU A 278 -29.07 -30.92 -29.48
N ALA A 279 -29.29 -30.74 -28.18
CA ALA A 279 -30.02 -29.61 -27.59
C ALA A 279 -29.09 -28.48 -27.13
N MET A 280 -27.82 -28.51 -27.55
CA MET A 280 -26.78 -27.53 -27.22
C MET A 280 -27.05 -26.16 -27.83
#